data_AF-A0A9D7KKU8-F1
#
_entry.id   AF-A0A9D7KKU8-F1
#
_cell.length_a   1.000
_cell.length_b   1.000
_cell.length_c   1.000
_cell.angle_alpha   90.00
_cell.angle_beta   90.00
_cell.angle_gamma   90.00
#
_symmetry.space_group_name_H-M   'P 1'
#
loop_
_entity.id
_entity.type
_entity.pdbx_description
1 polymer ?
#
loop_
_entity_poly.entity_id
_entity_poly.type
_entity_poly.pdbx_seq_one_letter_code
_entity_poly.pdbx_strand_id
1 'polypeptide(L)'
;MKIKNPFILSSYISPEWFCDRKKETTRTIDAVVNGRNLLIFSLRRLGKTQLIKHSFHLLEDKHNFSTVYFDILHTRNLNEFTQAFADAVFHSLETDTSSLLKKATKILSNLRVSLSLDSISGQPSLQLDIKDPRESEATLSKIFEYLTTLKKNIVIAIDEFQKISVYPEDNVEELLRSFISNCPNVRFIFLGE
;
A
#
# COMPACT_ATOMS: atom_id res chain seq x y z
N MET A 1 -11.07 -19.68 -13.09
CA MET A 1 -10.44 -20.75 -12.28
C MET A 1 -11.53 -21.49 -11.51
N LYS A 2 -11.65 -22.82 -11.60
CA LYS A 2 -12.72 -23.56 -10.93
C LYS A 2 -12.30 -23.87 -9.49
N ILE A 3 -12.91 -23.24 -8.50
CA ILE A 3 -12.54 -23.40 -7.10
C ILE A 3 -13.09 -24.74 -6.59
N LYS A 4 -12.23 -25.58 -6.00
CA LYS A 4 -12.58 -26.92 -5.51
C LYS A 4 -13.35 -26.88 -4.18
N ASN A 5 -13.15 -25.83 -3.37
CA ASN A 5 -13.84 -25.60 -2.10
C ASN A 5 -14.63 -24.28 -2.17
N PRO A 6 -15.96 -24.29 -2.03
CA PRO A 6 -16.76 -23.06 -2.06
C PRO A 6 -16.52 -22.14 -0.84
N PHE A 7 -15.92 -22.65 0.24
CA PHE A 7 -15.55 -21.87 1.41
C PHE A 7 -14.07 -21.49 1.36
N ILE A 8 -13.81 -20.27 0.90
CA ILE A 8 -12.46 -19.71 0.82
C ILE A 8 -12.09 -19.13 2.18
N LEU A 9 -11.07 -19.69 2.82
CA LEU A 9 -10.73 -19.36 4.22
C LEU A 9 -9.65 -18.29 4.36
N SER A 10 -8.83 -18.05 3.33
CA SER A 10 -7.56 -17.32 3.51
C SER A 10 -7.32 -16.14 2.56
N SER A 11 -8.11 -15.96 1.49
CA SER A 11 -7.82 -14.90 0.52
C SER A 11 -9.06 -14.31 -0.15
N TYR A 12 -8.97 -13.04 -0.52
CA TYR A 12 -9.89 -12.44 -1.48
C TYR A 12 -9.60 -13.01 -2.86
N ILE A 13 -10.64 -13.45 -3.57
CA ILE A 13 -10.50 -14.03 -4.92
C ILE A 13 -11.18 -13.15 -5.96
N SER A 14 -12.47 -12.88 -5.82
CA SER A 14 -13.22 -12.00 -6.70
C SER A 14 -14.52 -11.54 -6.04
N PRO A 15 -15.23 -10.55 -6.64
CA PRO A 15 -16.51 -10.06 -6.11
C PRO A 15 -17.56 -11.15 -5.90
N GLU A 16 -17.57 -12.18 -6.75
CA GLU A 16 -18.53 -13.29 -6.69
C GLU A 16 -18.47 -14.07 -5.36
N TRP A 17 -17.30 -14.10 -4.73
CA TRP A 17 -17.05 -14.83 -3.49
C TRP A 17 -17.00 -13.93 -2.26
N PHE A 18 -17.27 -12.63 -2.43
CA PHE A 18 -17.37 -11.68 -1.33
C PHE A 18 -18.83 -11.51 -0.93
N CYS A 19 -19.17 -11.88 0.30
CA CYS A 19 -20.55 -11.83 0.79
C CYS A 19 -20.81 -10.63 1.70
N ASP A 20 -22.05 -10.15 1.66
CA ASP A 20 -22.57 -9.04 2.49
C ASP A 20 -21.75 -7.74 2.35
N ARG A 21 -21.71 -6.89 3.38
CA ARG A 21 -20.91 -5.65 3.47
C ARG A 21 -21.16 -4.64 2.36
N LYS A 22 -22.33 -4.69 1.72
CA LYS A 22 -22.70 -3.81 0.60
C LYS A 22 -22.65 -2.34 1.01
N LYS A 23 -23.17 -2.00 2.19
CA LYS A 23 -23.21 -0.63 2.70
C LYS A 23 -21.81 -0.10 2.98
N GLU A 24 -20.96 -0.89 3.64
CA GLU A 24 -19.59 -0.53 3.96
C GLU A 24 -18.74 -0.37 2.70
N THR A 25 -18.92 -1.27 1.72
CA THR A 25 -18.25 -1.19 0.42
C THR A 25 -18.63 0.10 -0.31
N THR A 26 -19.93 0.39 -0.44
CA THR A 26 -20.41 1.63 -1.06
C THR A 26 -19.86 2.87 -0.34
N ARG A 27 -19.93 2.91 1.00
CA ARG A 27 -19.39 4.03 1.78
C ARG A 27 -17.90 4.24 1.58
N THR A 28 -17.13 3.15 1.46
CA THR A 28 -15.68 3.19 1.23
C THR A 28 -15.36 3.75 -0.15
N ILE A 29 -16.00 3.19 -1.19
CA ILE A 29 -15.82 3.64 -2.58
C ILE A 29 -16.24 5.10 -2.72
N ASP A 30 -17.43 5.47 -2.25
CA ASP A 30 -17.94 6.83 -2.36
C ASP A 30 -17.03 7.83 -1.65
N ALA A 31 -16.48 7.48 -0.49
CA ALA A 31 -15.55 8.36 0.19
C ALA A 31 -14.24 8.56 -0.59
N VAL A 32 -13.65 7.49 -1.12
CA VAL A 32 -12.43 7.56 -1.93
C VAL A 32 -12.67 8.37 -3.21
N VAL A 33 -13.75 8.08 -3.94
CA VAL A 33 -14.11 8.77 -5.19
C VAL A 33 -14.38 10.26 -4.95
N ASN A 34 -15.03 10.61 -3.84
CA ASN A 34 -15.24 12.01 -3.43
C ASN A 34 -14.01 12.65 -2.78
N GLY A 35 -12.86 11.99 -2.84
CA GLY A 35 -11.58 12.55 -2.45
C GLY A 35 -11.32 12.63 -0.93
N ARG A 36 -11.98 11.78 -0.14
CA ARG A 36 -11.77 11.71 1.31
C ARG A 36 -10.80 10.61 1.71
N ASN A 37 -9.97 10.89 2.70
CA ASN A 37 -9.25 9.86 3.44
C ASN A 37 -10.20 9.18 4.43
N LEU A 38 -9.96 7.91 4.72
CA LEU A 38 -10.82 7.07 5.56
C LEU A 38 -10.03 6.43 6.69
N LEU A 39 -10.69 6.28 7.84
CA LEU A 39 -10.28 5.38 8.90
C LEU A 39 -11.33 4.27 9.01
N ILE A 40 -10.90 3.01 8.91
CA ILE A 40 -11.74 1.85 9.17
C ILE A 40 -11.23 1.16 10.43
N PHE A 41 -12.06 1.20 11.47
CA PHE A 41 -11.76 0.63 12.77
C PHE A 41 -12.73 -0.53 13.06
N SER A 42 -12.19 -1.69 13.42
CA SER A 42 -12.99 -2.82 13.90
C SER A 42 -12.12 -3.86 14.61
N LEU A 43 -12.75 -4.73 15.40
CA LEU A 43 -12.07 -5.88 16.02
C LEU A 43 -11.41 -6.81 14.99
N ARG A 44 -10.43 -7.60 15.45
CA ARG A 44 -9.75 -8.65 14.67
C ARG A 44 -10.73 -9.62 14.02
N ARG A 45 -10.37 -10.10 12.84
CA ARG A 45 -11.10 -11.15 12.07
C ARG A 45 -12.52 -10.78 11.63
N LEU A 46 -12.89 -9.49 11.63
CA LEU A 46 -14.15 -9.01 11.04
C LEU A 46 -14.06 -8.74 9.52
N GLY A 47 -12.95 -9.10 8.87
CA GLY A 47 -12.81 -9.03 7.42
C GLY A 47 -12.50 -7.65 6.84
N LYS A 48 -11.88 -6.74 7.62
CA LYS A 48 -11.44 -5.40 7.14
C LYS A 48 -10.58 -5.51 5.87
N THR A 49 -9.54 -6.34 5.92
CA THR A 49 -8.64 -6.57 4.79
C THR A 49 -9.39 -7.06 3.54
N GLN A 50 -10.38 -7.94 3.70
CA GLN A 50 -11.17 -8.46 2.58
C GLN A 50 -12.12 -7.41 2.02
N LEU A 51 -12.71 -6.57 2.88
CA LEU A 51 -13.52 -5.42 2.47
C LEU A 51 -12.68 -4.44 1.63
N ILE A 52 -11.44 -4.17 2.03
CA ILE A 52 -10.54 -3.29 1.27
C ILE A 52 -10.15 -3.91 -0.06
N LYS A 53 -9.73 -5.18 -0.09
CA LYS A 53 -9.40 -5.86 -1.34
C LYS A 53 -10.60 -5.90 -2.31
N HIS A 54 -11.80 -6.11 -1.77
CA HIS A 54 -13.03 -6.01 -2.55
C HIS A 54 -13.29 -4.60 -3.08
N SER A 55 -13.11 -3.57 -2.24
CA SER A 55 -13.28 -2.17 -2.65
C SER A 55 -12.24 -1.75 -3.69
N PHE A 56 -11.00 -2.22 -3.56
CA PHE A 56 -9.91 -1.99 -4.51
C PHE A 56 -10.23 -2.56 -5.88
N HIS A 57 -10.69 -3.80 -5.94
CA HIS A 57 -11.13 -4.41 -7.20
C HIS A 57 -12.19 -3.55 -7.90
N LEU A 58 -13.18 -3.02 -7.18
CA LEU A 58 -14.22 -2.17 -7.75
C LEU A 58 -13.72 -0.78 -8.14
N LEU A 59 -12.76 -0.22 -7.39
CA LEU A 59 -12.13 1.07 -7.69
C LEU A 59 -11.25 1.00 -8.95
N GLU A 60 -10.54 -0.10 -9.15
CA GLU A 60 -9.76 -0.38 -10.36
C GLU A 60 -10.68 -0.55 -11.57
N ASP A 61 -11.67 -1.44 -11.46
CA ASP A 61 -12.57 -1.80 -12.56
C ASP A 61 -13.47 -0.64 -13.01
N LYS A 62 -14.05 0.11 -12.05
CA LYS A 62 -15.11 1.09 -12.35
C LYS A 62 -14.69 2.55 -12.29
N HIS A 63 -13.61 2.85 -11.56
CA HIS A 63 -13.20 4.23 -11.27
C HIS A 63 -11.77 4.55 -11.72
N ASN A 64 -11.07 3.60 -12.34
CA ASN A 64 -9.72 3.77 -12.88
C ASN A 64 -8.72 4.29 -11.82
N PHE A 65 -8.83 3.77 -10.59
CA PHE A 65 -7.85 4.00 -9.53
C PHE A 65 -6.71 2.98 -9.64
N SER A 66 -5.49 3.40 -9.30
CA SER A 66 -4.41 2.46 -8.97
C SER A 66 -4.42 2.23 -7.47
N THR A 67 -4.44 0.96 -7.05
CA THR A 67 -4.56 0.62 -5.63
C THR A 67 -3.23 0.09 -5.08
N VAL A 68 -2.95 0.41 -3.82
CA VAL A 68 -1.79 -0.09 -3.09
C VAL A 68 -2.26 -0.58 -1.74
N TYR A 69 -1.99 -1.84 -1.43
CA TYR A 69 -2.22 -2.39 -0.10
C TYR A 69 -0.88 -2.51 0.62
N PHE A 70 -0.79 -1.96 1.83
CA PHE A 70 0.43 -1.91 2.61
C PHE A 70 0.14 -2.32 4.05
N ASP A 71 0.72 -3.43 4.50
CA ASP A 71 0.59 -3.92 5.88
C ASP A 71 1.88 -3.60 6.63
N ILE A 72 1.76 -2.90 7.76
CA ILE A 72 2.93 -2.47 8.54
C ILE A 72 3.21 -3.34 9.77
N LEU A 73 2.48 -4.45 9.98
CA LEU A 73 2.58 -5.27 11.19
C LEU A 73 4.02 -5.68 11.55
N HIS A 74 4.83 -5.98 10.54
CA HIS A 74 6.20 -6.50 10.70
C HIS A 74 7.28 -5.44 10.88
N THR A 75 6.94 -4.18 10.63
CA THR A 75 7.88 -3.06 10.70
C THR A 75 8.11 -2.60 12.14
N ARG A 76 9.32 -2.17 12.47
CA ARG A 76 9.72 -1.80 13.83
C ARG A 76 10.19 -0.36 14.00
N ASN A 77 10.48 0.34 12.91
CA ASN A 77 11.03 1.68 12.90
C ASN A 77 10.75 2.36 11.54
N LEU A 78 11.10 3.63 11.42
CA LEU A 78 10.86 4.43 10.20
C LEU A 78 11.61 3.86 8.99
N ASN A 79 12.80 3.28 9.17
CA ASN A 79 13.57 2.68 8.09
C ASN A 79 12.85 1.47 7.48
N GLU A 80 12.44 0.50 8.32
CA GLU A 80 11.69 -0.68 7.87
C GLU A 80 10.34 -0.28 7.25
N PHE A 81 9.66 0.72 7.82
CA PHE A 81 8.44 1.29 7.22
C PHE A 81 8.71 1.85 5.83
N THR A 82 9.75 2.66 5.67
CA THR A 82 10.08 3.32 4.40
C THR A 82 10.46 2.31 3.33
N GLN A 83 11.23 1.28 3.68
CA GLN A 83 11.57 0.18 2.77
C GLN A 83 10.32 -0.56 2.30
N ALA A 84 9.51 -1.03 3.26
CA ALA A 84 8.30 -1.79 2.94
C ALA A 84 7.26 -0.95 2.18
N PHE A 85 7.19 0.36 2.46
CA PHE A 85 6.33 1.28 1.73
C PHE A 85 6.82 1.51 0.30
N ALA A 86 8.13 1.66 0.09
CA ALA A 86 8.72 1.75 -1.23
C ALA A 86 8.37 0.50 -2.05
N ASP A 87 8.62 -0.69 -1.49
CA ASP A 87 8.31 -1.96 -2.13
C ASP A 87 6.83 -2.05 -2.52
N ALA A 88 5.91 -1.75 -1.59
CA ALA A 88 4.48 -1.80 -1.85
C ALA A 88 4.04 -0.83 -2.96
N VAL A 89 4.54 0.41 -2.93
CA VAL A 89 4.22 1.45 -3.92
C VAL A 89 4.74 1.08 -5.31
N PHE A 90 6.03 0.72 -5.41
CA PHE A 90 6.61 0.42 -6.71
C PHE A 90 5.98 -0.84 -7.30
N HIS A 91 5.89 -1.93 -6.54
CA HIS A 91 5.36 -3.20 -7.01
C HIS A 91 3.89 -3.10 -7.46
N SER A 92 3.08 -2.24 -6.82
CA SER A 92 1.67 -2.08 -7.17
C SER A 92 1.43 -1.12 -8.34
N LEU A 93 2.26 -0.08 -8.49
CA LEU A 93 2.01 0.98 -9.48
C LEU A 93 2.73 0.78 -10.81
N GLU A 94 3.77 -0.05 -10.85
CA GLU A 94 4.56 -0.32 -12.04
C GLU A 94 4.47 -1.79 -12.45
N THR A 95 4.01 -2.01 -13.68
CA THR A 95 3.78 -3.36 -14.22
C THR A 95 5.01 -3.99 -14.86
N ASP A 96 6.07 -3.22 -15.12
CA ASP A 96 7.30 -3.70 -15.77
C ASP A 96 8.49 -3.58 -14.81
N THR A 97 9.17 -4.70 -14.56
CA THR A 97 10.39 -4.80 -13.74
C THR A 97 11.51 -3.90 -14.27
N SER A 98 11.57 -3.64 -15.57
CA SER A 98 12.57 -2.73 -16.13
C SER A 98 12.24 -1.25 -15.86
N SER A 99 10.96 -0.88 -15.90
CA SER A 99 10.44 0.46 -15.57
C SER A 99 10.57 0.76 -14.08
N LEU A 100 10.22 -0.23 -13.25
CA LEU A 100 10.42 -0.27 -11.80
C LEU A 100 11.84 0.13 -11.42
N LEU A 101 12.84 -0.59 -11.95
CA LEU A 101 14.25 -0.35 -11.69
C LEU A 101 14.68 1.07 -12.05
N LYS A 102 14.32 1.54 -13.24
CA LYS A 102 14.69 2.88 -13.72
C LYS A 102 14.06 3.98 -12.87
N LYS A 103 12.79 3.83 -12.49
CA LYS A 103 12.09 4.82 -11.67
C LYS A 103 12.60 4.80 -10.23
N ALA A 104 12.70 3.63 -9.62
CA ALA A 104 13.23 3.49 -8.26
C ALA A 104 14.64 4.07 -8.16
N THR A 105 15.55 3.73 -9.08
CA THR A 105 16.93 4.29 -9.07
C THR A 105 17.00 5.79 -9.35
N LYS A 106 16.11 6.32 -10.21
CA LYS A 106 16.06 7.75 -10.54
C LYS A 106 15.48 8.60 -9.41
N ILE A 107 14.40 8.14 -8.80
CA ILE A 107 13.70 8.85 -7.71
C ILE A 107 14.50 8.71 -6.43
N LEU A 108 15.08 7.53 -6.20
CA LEU A 108 15.69 7.15 -4.94
C LEU A 108 17.17 6.82 -5.18
N SER A 109 17.96 7.88 -5.43
CA SER A 109 19.43 7.83 -5.58
C SER A 109 20.15 7.02 -4.48
N ASN A 110 19.53 6.98 -3.30
CA ASN A 110 20.10 6.41 -2.09
C ASN A 110 19.54 5.02 -1.76
N LEU A 111 18.70 4.48 -2.63
CA LEU A 111 18.25 3.10 -2.54
C LEU A 111 19.25 2.18 -3.22
N ARG A 112 19.59 1.10 -2.52
CA ARG A 112 20.27 -0.06 -3.08
C ARG A 112 19.19 -0.98 -3.60
N VAL A 113 19.27 -1.26 -4.89
CA VAL A 113 18.35 -2.17 -5.54
C VAL A 113 19.04 -3.52 -5.65
N SER A 114 18.53 -4.53 -4.96
CA SER A 114 18.97 -5.92 -5.11
C SER A 114 18.01 -6.67 -6.02
N LEU A 115 18.56 -7.17 -7.13
CA LEU A 115 17.88 -8.15 -7.97
C LEU A 115 18.29 -9.53 -7.47
N SER A 116 17.34 -10.27 -6.92
CA SER A 116 17.49 -11.68 -6.60
C SER A 116 16.71 -12.50 -7.62
N LEU A 117 17.10 -13.76 -7.80
CA LEU A 117 16.28 -14.74 -8.50
C LEU A 117 15.61 -15.57 -7.41
N ASP A 118 14.28 -15.60 -7.40
CA ASP A 118 13.55 -16.48 -6.51
C ASP A 118 13.92 -17.92 -6.85
N SER A 119 14.52 -18.61 -5.89
CA SER A 119 15.07 -19.97 -6.05
C SER A 119 14.01 -21.02 -6.32
N ILE A 120 12.73 -20.71 -6.09
CA ILE A 120 11.60 -21.61 -6.32
C ILE A 120 10.93 -21.34 -7.67
N SER A 121 10.70 -20.07 -8.02
CA SER A 121 9.96 -19.70 -9.24
C SER A 121 10.86 -19.38 -10.44
N GLY A 122 12.16 -19.16 -10.22
CA GLY A 122 13.11 -18.72 -11.25
C GLY A 122 12.85 -17.31 -11.77
N GLN A 123 11.90 -16.59 -11.18
CA GLN A 123 11.58 -15.22 -11.57
C GLN A 123 12.51 -14.22 -10.88
N PRO A 124 12.89 -13.13 -11.57
CA PRO A 124 13.61 -12.03 -10.95
C PRO A 124 12.73 -11.35 -9.91
N SER A 125 13.13 -11.46 -8.64
CA SER A 125 12.57 -10.73 -7.51
C SER A 125 13.38 -9.45 -7.27
N LEU A 126 12.65 -8.34 -7.14
CA LEU A 126 13.23 -7.04 -6.82
C LEU A 126 13.09 -6.78 -5.33
N GLN A 127 14.20 -6.46 -4.66
CA GLN A 127 14.20 -5.97 -3.29
C GLN A 127 14.82 -4.56 -3.26
N LEU A 128 14.13 -3.65 -2.57
CA LEU A 128 14.55 -2.27 -2.38
C LEU A 128 15.08 -2.11 -0.96
N ASP A 129 16.38 -1.83 -0.82
CA ASP A 129 17.03 -1.64 0.47
C ASP A 129 17.62 -0.24 0.59
N ILE A 130 17.38 0.44 1.72
CA ILE A 130 17.89 1.81 1.93
C ILE A 130 19.37 1.72 2.32
N LYS A 131 20.25 2.44 1.61
CA LYS A 131 21.70 2.37 1.85
C LYS A 131 22.11 2.88 3.23
N ASP A 132 21.44 3.93 3.72
CA ASP A 132 21.71 4.55 5.01
C ASP A 132 20.38 4.78 5.77
N PRO A 133 20.16 4.10 6.90
CA PRO A 133 18.94 4.27 7.70
C PRO A 133 18.67 5.72 8.13
N ARG A 134 19.71 6.58 8.20
CA ARG A 134 19.55 8.01 8.53
C ARG A 134 18.83 8.79 7.44
N GLU A 135 18.74 8.25 6.24
CA GLU A 135 18.08 8.88 5.10
C GLU A 135 16.65 8.38 4.86
N SER A 136 16.09 7.62 5.82
CA SER A 136 14.73 7.06 5.70
C SER A 136 13.67 8.14 5.47
N GLU A 137 13.71 9.24 6.22
CA GLU A 137 12.79 10.36 6.05
C GLU A 137 12.90 11.01 4.67
N ALA A 138 14.12 11.29 4.21
CA ALA A 138 14.36 11.86 2.88
C ALA A 138 13.91 10.93 1.75
N THR A 139 14.12 9.63 1.93
CA THR A 139 13.66 8.58 1.00
C THR A 139 12.13 8.54 0.98
N LEU A 140 11.49 8.60 2.13
CA LEU A 140 10.04 8.64 2.26
C LEU A 140 9.46 9.88 1.55
N SER A 141 10.05 11.06 1.75
CA SER A 141 9.67 12.30 1.05
C SER A 141 9.70 12.11 -0.47
N LYS A 142 10.79 11.54 -1.00
CA LYS A 142 10.93 11.29 -2.44
C LYS A 142 9.88 10.30 -2.98
N ILE A 143 9.46 9.31 -2.20
CA ILE A 143 8.39 8.39 -2.58
C ILE A 143 7.06 9.14 -2.67
N PHE A 144 6.74 10.00 -1.69
CA PHE A 144 5.54 10.83 -1.73
C PHE A 144 5.56 11.85 -2.88
N GLU A 145 6.69 12.52 -3.11
CA GLU A 145 6.89 13.37 -4.28
C GLU A 145 6.63 12.60 -5.58
N TYR A 146 7.19 11.39 -5.71
CA TYR A 146 6.91 10.54 -6.85
C TYR A 146 5.42 10.27 -7.02
N LEU A 147 4.71 9.90 -5.95
CA LEU A 147 3.26 9.69 -6.01
C LEU A 147 2.54 10.93 -6.55
N THR A 148 2.94 12.15 -6.17
CA THR A 148 2.34 13.39 -6.70
C THR A 148 2.60 13.63 -8.19
N THR A 149 3.72 13.16 -8.72
CA THR A 149 4.03 13.29 -10.16
C THR A 149 3.20 12.36 -11.04
N LEU A 150 2.61 11.31 -10.46
CA LEU A 150 1.80 10.35 -11.20
C LEU A 150 0.45 10.97 -11.56
N LYS A 151 0.17 11.06 -12.86
CA LYS A 151 -1.12 11.48 -13.41
C LYS A 151 -2.18 10.36 -13.31
N LYS A 152 -2.35 9.79 -12.13
CA LYS A 152 -3.29 8.71 -11.81
C LYS A 152 -3.99 9.03 -10.49
N ASN A 153 -5.23 8.57 -10.36
CA ASN A 153 -5.91 8.54 -9.07
C ASN A 153 -5.38 7.33 -8.30
N ILE A 154 -4.78 7.56 -7.13
CA ILE A 154 -4.16 6.49 -6.34
C ILE A 154 -4.92 6.35 -5.03
N VAL A 155 -5.15 5.11 -4.61
CA VAL A 155 -5.62 4.81 -3.26
C VAL A 155 -4.64 3.88 -2.56
N ILE A 156 -4.22 4.26 -1.37
CA ILE A 156 -3.29 3.48 -0.54
C ILE A 156 -4.02 3.08 0.73
N ALA A 157 -4.14 1.78 0.98
CA ALA A 157 -4.60 1.27 2.27
C ALA A 157 -3.39 0.87 3.11
N ILE A 158 -3.34 1.40 4.34
CA ILE A 158 -2.31 1.07 5.33
C ILE A 158 -3.00 0.24 6.43
N ASP A 159 -2.69 -1.05 6.49
CA ASP A 159 -3.20 -1.97 7.52
C ASP A 159 -2.31 -1.93 8.77
N GLU A 160 -2.93 -2.18 9.93
CA GLU A 160 -2.28 -2.12 11.24
C GLU A 160 -1.65 -0.74 11.54
N PHE A 161 -2.32 0.34 11.14
CA PHE A 161 -1.77 1.70 11.21
C PHE A 161 -1.36 2.14 12.64
N GLN A 162 -2.02 1.60 13.67
CA GLN A 162 -1.64 1.85 15.07
C GLN A 162 -0.21 1.41 15.40
N LYS A 163 0.42 0.56 14.58
CA LYS A 163 1.81 0.12 14.74
C LYS A 163 2.83 1.26 14.67
N ILE A 164 2.52 2.37 14.01
CA ILE A 164 3.43 3.53 13.96
C ILE A 164 3.68 4.15 15.34
N SER A 165 2.70 4.05 16.26
CA SER A 165 2.77 4.65 17.60
C SER A 165 3.79 3.98 18.53
N VAL A 166 4.30 2.79 18.15
CA VAL A 166 5.29 2.03 18.93
C VAL A 166 6.67 2.03 18.28
N TYR A 167 6.89 2.85 17.25
CA TYR A 167 8.20 3.06 16.69
C TYR A 167 9.08 3.86 17.66
N PRO A 168 10.41 3.65 17.64
CA PRO A 168 11.33 4.40 18.50
C PRO A 168 11.47 5.87 18.10
N GLU A 169 11.06 6.27 16.89
CA GLU A 169 11.08 7.65 16.43
C GLU A 169 9.83 8.44 16.87
N ASP A 170 10.04 9.57 17.56
CA ASP A 170 8.95 10.33 18.21
C ASP A 170 8.02 11.09 17.25
N ASN A 171 8.44 11.34 16.00
CA ASN A 171 7.79 12.29 15.08
C ASN A 171 7.16 11.65 13.83
N VAL A 172 6.97 10.33 13.83
CA VAL A 172 6.52 9.58 12.64
C VAL A 172 5.10 9.97 12.24
N GLU A 173 4.20 10.20 13.20
CA GLU A 173 2.82 10.60 12.94
C GLU A 173 2.74 11.99 12.29
N GLU A 174 3.48 12.96 12.82
CA GLU A 174 3.57 14.32 12.26
C GLU A 174 4.16 14.30 10.85
N LEU A 175 5.21 13.50 10.65
CA LEU A 175 5.88 13.33 9.36
C LEU A 175 4.90 12.78 8.31
N LEU A 176 4.23 11.66 8.62
CA LEU A 176 3.24 11.06 7.72
C LEU A 176 2.09 12.02 7.43
N ARG A 177 1.59 12.73 8.46
CA ARG A 177 0.53 13.73 8.27
C ARG A 177 0.96 14.82 7.28
N SER A 178 2.19 15.31 7.38
CA SER A 178 2.75 16.31 6.46
C SER A 178 2.77 15.78 5.02
N PHE A 179 3.26 14.57 4.80
CA PHE A 179 3.32 13.97 3.46
C PHE A 179 1.94 13.70 2.86
N ILE A 180 1.02 13.12 3.65
CA ILE A 180 -0.36 12.83 3.21
C ILE A 180 -1.08 14.12 2.81
N SER A 181 -0.88 15.20 3.55
CA SER A 181 -1.52 16.50 3.27
C SER A 181 -1.02 17.12 1.96
N ASN A 182 0.24 16.85 1.58
CA ASN A 182 0.86 17.35 0.36
C ASN A 182 0.64 16.44 -0.88
N CYS A 183 -0.19 15.40 -0.77
CA CYS A 183 -0.46 14.44 -1.85
C CYS A 183 -1.90 14.52 -2.37
N PRO A 184 -2.26 15.54 -3.17
CA PRO A 184 -3.64 15.80 -3.56
C PRO A 184 -4.23 14.76 -4.51
N ASN A 185 -3.44 13.91 -5.16
CA ASN A 185 -3.92 12.83 -6.06
C ASN A 185 -3.98 11.44 -5.40
N VAL A 186 -3.58 11.34 -4.12
CA VAL A 186 -3.54 10.07 -3.37
C VAL A 186 -4.56 10.08 -2.25
N ARG A 187 -5.37 9.04 -2.13
CA ARG A 187 -6.31 8.84 -1.02
C ARG A 187 -5.84 7.73 -0.12
N PHE A 188 -5.93 7.97 1.19
CA PHE A 188 -5.46 7.03 2.19
C PHE A 188 -6.63 6.39 2.93
N ILE A 189 -6.54 5.08 3.10
CA ILE A 189 -7.42 4.31 3.95
C ILE A 189 -6.58 3.71 5.08
N PHE A 190 -6.76 4.19 6.29
CA PHE A 190 -6.09 3.67 7.48
C PHE A 190 -6.95 2.57 8.07
N LEU A 191 -6.36 1.40 8.32
CA LEU A 191 -7.04 0.30 9.00
C LEU A 191 -6.41 0.14 10.38
N GLY A 192 -7.27 -0.03 11.38
CA GLY A 192 -6.85 -0.23 12.76
C GLY A 192 -7.83 -1.08 13.55
N GLU A 193 -7.47 -1.36 14.79
CA GLU A 193 -8.19 -2.16 15.78
C GLU A 193 -8.07 -1.63 17.19
#